data_AF-A0A2M6GEJ5-F1
#
_entry.id   AF-A0A2M6GEJ5-F1
#
_cell.length_a   1.000
_cell.length_b   1.000
_cell.length_c   1.000
_cell.angle_alpha   90.00
_cell.angle_beta   90.00
_cell.angle_gamma   90.00
#
_symmetry.space_group_name_H-M   'P 1'
#
loop_
_entity.id
_entity.type
_entity.pdbx_description
1 polymer ?
#
loop_
_entity_poly.entity_id
_entity_poly.type
_entity_poly.pdbx_seq_one_letter_code
_entity_poly.pdbx_strand_id
1 'polypeptide(L)'
;MRKPIFKTKRMMHIIQVKISDTDFQRYKLEGQEIKFTDLVDKISLEYARQSLLECNEIAEKVELSKMTLDEINAEIKAVRNFIA
;
A
#
# COMPACT_ATOMS: atom_id res chain seq x y z
N MET A 1 -40.33 -13.68 25.87
CA MET A 1 -40.28 -13.71 24.39
C MET A 1 -38.85 -13.42 23.92
N ARG A 2 -38.19 -14.36 23.24
CA ARG A 2 -36.85 -14.14 22.64
C ARG A 2 -37.03 -13.67 21.19
N LYS A 3 -36.39 -12.56 20.81
CA LYS A 3 -36.41 -12.04 19.42
C LYS A 3 -35.68 -13.02 18.49
N PRO A 4 -36.15 -13.24 17.24
CA PRO A 4 -35.46 -14.11 16.30
C PRO A 4 -34.15 -13.46 15.84
N ILE A 5 -33.07 -14.26 15.82
CA ILE A 5 -31.78 -13.88 15.26
C ILE A 5 -31.86 -14.12 13.75
N PHE A 6 -32.07 -13.05 12.97
CA PHE A 6 -31.94 -13.12 11.51
C PHE A 6 -30.46 -13.27 11.16
N LYS A 7 -30.02 -14.48 10.80
CA LYS A 7 -28.71 -14.68 10.17
C LYS A 7 -28.78 -14.10 8.76
N THR A 8 -28.17 -12.94 8.54
CA THR A 8 -28.02 -12.35 7.21
C THR A 8 -27.20 -13.28 6.33
N LYS A 9 -27.83 -13.90 5.32
CA LYS A 9 -27.15 -14.75 4.33
C LYS A 9 -26.26 -13.85 3.46
N ARG A 10 -24.94 -14.02 3.54
CA ARG A 10 -24.02 -13.36 2.58
C ARG A 10 -23.97 -14.18 1.29
N MET A 11 -24.12 -13.50 0.16
CA MET A 11 -23.96 -14.09 -1.17
C MET A 11 -22.50 -13.96 -1.59
N MET A 12 -21.94 -15.03 -2.16
CA MET A 12 -20.62 -15.02 -2.79
C MET A 12 -20.79 -15.10 -4.30
N HIS A 13 -20.00 -14.36 -5.05
CA HIS A 13 -19.97 -14.40 -6.51
C HIS A 13 -18.56 -14.71 -6.97
N ILE A 14 -18.45 -15.46 -8.07
CA ILE A 14 -17.17 -15.78 -8.72
C ILE A 14 -17.07 -14.90 -9.97
N ILE A 15 -15.93 -14.23 -10.12
CA ILE A 15 -15.62 -13.42 -11.30
C ILE A 15 -14.35 -14.01 -11.92
N GLN A 16 -14.38 -14.25 -13.24
CA GLN A 16 -13.22 -14.66 -14.01
C GLN A 16 -12.65 -13.44 -14.73
N VAL A 17 -11.34 -13.22 -14.59
CA VAL A 17 -10.64 -12.09 -15.21
C VAL A 17 -9.44 -12.64 -15.98
N LYS A 18 -9.27 -12.22 -17.23
CA LYS A 18 -8.06 -12.50 -18.00
C LYS A 18 -7.01 -11.45 -17.64
N ILE A 19 -5.81 -11.90 -17.32
CA ILE A 19 -4.66 -11.06 -16.99
C ILE A 19 -3.45 -11.50 -17.80
N SER A 20 -2.51 -10.59 -18.01
CA SER A 20 -1.25 -10.90 -18.67
C SER A 20 -0.34 -11.74 -17.77
N ASP A 21 0.62 -12.47 -18.36
CA ASP A 21 1.65 -13.17 -17.57
C ASP A 21 2.46 -12.18 -16.72
N THR A 22 2.70 -10.97 -17.24
CA THR A 22 3.38 -9.89 -16.52
C THR A 22 2.63 -9.48 -15.26
N ASP A 23 1.31 -9.30 -15.34
CA ASP A 23 0.48 -8.95 -14.17
C ASP A 23 0.40 -10.11 -13.18
N PHE A 24 0.29 -11.34 -13.70
CA PHE A 24 0.29 -12.55 -12.88
C PHE A 24 1.56 -12.64 -12.02
N GLN A 25 2.72 -12.38 -12.62
CA GLN A 25 4.01 -12.33 -11.93
C GLN A 25 4.13 -11.11 -11.01
N ARG A 26 3.76 -9.92 -11.49
CA ARG A 26 3.86 -8.65 -10.74
C ARG A 26 3.11 -8.74 -9.42
N TYR A 27 1.86 -9.19 -9.44
CA TYR A 27 1.04 -9.32 -8.24
C TYR A 27 1.33 -10.60 -7.44
N LYS A 28 2.28 -11.44 -7.89
CA LYS A 28 2.62 -12.72 -7.26
C LYS A 28 1.37 -13.56 -7.04
N LEU A 29 0.55 -13.67 -8.07
CA LEU A 29 -0.63 -14.53 -8.02
C LEU A 29 -0.16 -15.99 -8.06
N GLU A 30 -0.68 -16.80 -7.16
CA GLU A 30 -0.30 -18.21 -7.01
C GLU A 30 -1.58 -19.05 -7.17
N GLY A 31 -1.55 -20.03 -8.07
CA GLY A 31 -2.66 -20.94 -8.30
C GLY A 31 -3.78 -20.40 -9.19
N GLN A 32 -4.90 -21.12 -9.19
CA GLN A 32 -6.05 -20.88 -10.09
C GLN A 32 -7.14 -20.00 -9.46
N GLU A 33 -7.23 -19.95 -8.13
CA GLU A 33 -8.24 -19.20 -7.40
C GLU A 33 -7.58 -18.36 -6.31
N ILE A 34 -8.09 -17.14 -6.12
CA ILE A 34 -7.67 -16.20 -5.08
C ILE A 34 -8.92 -15.56 -4.46
N LYS A 35 -8.92 -15.35 -3.14
CA LYS A 35 -9.97 -14.56 -2.51
C LYS A 35 -9.86 -13.12 -2.97
N PHE A 36 -11.01 -12.48 -3.21
CA PHE A 36 -11.02 -11.09 -3.65
C PHE A 36 -10.27 -10.15 -2.69
N THR A 37 -10.36 -10.37 -1.37
CA THR A 37 -9.61 -9.59 -0.37
C THR A 37 -8.10 -9.73 -0.57
N ASP A 38 -7.61 -10.95 -0.78
CA ASP A 38 -6.18 -11.22 -0.93
C ASP A 38 -5.65 -10.64 -2.25
N LEU A 39 -6.50 -10.60 -3.29
CA LEU A 39 -6.19 -9.92 -4.55
C LEU A 39 -6.08 -8.40 -4.34
N VAL A 40 -7.02 -7.80 -3.62
CA VAL A 40 -7.00 -6.36 -3.28
C VAL A 40 -5.74 -6.03 -2.48
N ASP A 41 -5.35 -6.87 -1.52
CA ASP A 41 -4.14 -6.66 -0.71
C ASP A 41 -2.87 -6.74 -1.57
N LYS A 42 -2.78 -7.70 -2.49
CA LYS A 42 -1.64 -7.83 -3.41
C LYS A 42 -1.51 -6.63 -4.35
N ILE A 43 -2.63 -6.14 -4.89
CA ILE A 43 -2.65 -4.94 -5.75
C ILE A 43 -2.25 -3.70 -4.94
N SER A 44 -2.80 -3.53 -3.74
CA SER A 44 -2.49 -2.39 -2.87
C SER A 44 -1.02 -2.36 -2.45
N LEU A 45 -0.44 -3.52 -2.19
CA LEU A 45 0.99 -3.65 -1.87
C LEU A 45 1.89 -3.21 -3.04
N GLU A 46 1.49 -3.50 -4.28
CA GLU A 46 2.24 -3.07 -5.45
C GLU A 46 2.18 -1.55 -5.64
N TYR A 47 1.01 -0.93 -5.46
CA TYR A 47 0.90 0.53 -5.44
C TYR A 47 1.75 1.15 -4.35
N ALA A 48 1.75 0.59 -3.14
CA ALA A 48 2.60 1.08 -2.05
C ALA A 48 4.09 0.99 -2.41
N ARG A 49 4.53 -0.09 -3.07
CA ARG A 49 5.93 -0.21 -3.56
C ARG A 49 6.25 0.87 -4.59
N GLN A 50 5.35 1.12 -5.54
CA GLN A 50 5.55 2.15 -6.57
C GLN A 50 5.65 3.54 -5.92
N SER A 51 4.76 3.88 -5.00
CA SER A 51 4.82 5.15 -4.28
C SER A 51 6.12 5.29 -3.47
N LEU A 52 6.64 4.22 -2.85
CA LEU A 52 7.92 4.26 -2.16
C LEU A 52 9.10 4.52 -3.11
N LEU A 53 9.08 3.92 -4.30
CA LEU A 53 10.09 4.18 -5.33
C LEU A 53 10.03 5.65 -5.79
N GLU A 54 8.84 6.17 -6.06
CA GLU A 54 8.63 7.57 -6.42
C GLU A 54 9.13 8.53 -5.32
N CYS A 55 8.85 8.22 -4.05
CA CYS A 55 9.38 9.01 -2.92
C CYS A 55 10.91 9.02 -2.90
N ASN A 56 11.55 7.89 -3.17
CA ASN A 56 13.01 7.82 -3.24
C ASN A 56 13.56 8.63 -4.41
N GLU A 57 12.94 8.54 -5.59
CA GLU A 57 13.35 9.34 -6.75
C GLU A 57 13.21 10.84 -6.49
N ILE A 58 12.13 11.27 -5.84
CA ILE A 58 11.93 12.66 -5.46
C ILE A 58 13.02 13.07 -4.46
N ALA A 59 13.25 12.29 -3.41
CA ALA A 59 14.27 12.57 -2.40
C ALA A 59 15.67 12.69 -3.01
N GLU A 60 15.99 11.89 -4.03
CA GLU A 60 17.24 12.02 -4.79
C GLU A 60 17.29 13.31 -5.61
N LYS A 61 16.24 13.62 -6.38
CA LYS A 61 16.17 14.83 -7.22
C LYS A 61 16.25 16.13 -6.42
N VAL A 62 15.70 16.16 -5.22
CA VAL A 62 15.73 17.33 -4.34
C VAL A 62 16.86 17.27 -3.31
N GLU A 63 17.80 16.32 -3.47
CA GLU A 63 19.00 16.16 -2.65
C GLU A 63 18.74 15.81 -1.17
N LEU A 64 17.48 15.61 -0.77
CA LEU A 64 17.10 15.14 0.55
C LEU A 64 17.71 13.77 0.87
N SER A 65 17.97 12.94 -0.15
CA SER A 65 18.63 11.64 0.03
C SER A 65 20.07 11.73 0.54
N LYS A 66 20.72 12.89 0.41
CA LYS A 66 22.10 13.12 0.86
C LYS A 66 22.18 13.76 2.23
N MET A 67 21.06 14.21 2.80
CA MET A 67 21.04 14.84 4.12
C MET A 67 21.43 13.85 5.20
N THR A 68 22.35 14.27 6.04
CA THR A 68 22.74 13.54 7.25
C THR A 68 21.69 13.70 8.34
N LEU A 69 21.68 12.77 9.31
CA LEU A 69 20.82 12.89 10.49
C LEU A 69 21.10 14.17 11.28
N ASP A 70 22.34 14.66 11.31
CA ASP A 70 22.70 15.88 12.01
C ASP A 70 22.08 17.12 11.36
N GLU A 71 22.12 17.21 10.03
CA GLU A 71 21.47 18.28 9.26
C GLU A 71 19.95 18.25 9.42
N ILE A 72 19.34 17.06 9.38
CA ILE A 72 17.90 16.90 9.62
C ILE A 72 17.53 17.35 11.03
N ASN A 73 18.31 16.95 12.04
CA ASN A 73 18.08 17.35 13.43
C ASN A 73 18.26 18.85 13.64
N ALA A 74 19.20 19.48 12.95
CA ALA A 74 19.39 20.93 12.98
C ALA A 74 18.17 21.67 12.43
N GLU A 75 17.62 21.21 11.29
CA GLU A 75 16.42 21.77 10.67
C GLU A 75 15.20 21.64 11.60
N ILE A 76 14.98 20.46 12.19
CA ILE A 76 13.87 20.24 13.15
C ILE A 76 13.99 21.17 14.36
N LYS A 77 15.20 21.33 14.91
CA LYS A 77 15.44 22.23 16.05
C LYS A 77 15.19 23.69 15.66
N ALA A 78 15.65 24.12 14.49
CA ALA A 78 15.43 25.47 13.99
C ALA A 78 13.93 25.79 13.89
N VAL A 79 13.14 24.89 13.28
CA VAL A 79 11.67 25.05 13.17
C VAL A 79 11.00 25.06 14.54
N ARG A 80 11.35 24.15 15.44
CA ARG A 80 10.75 24.10 16.79
C ARG A 80 11.08 25.33 17.63
N ASN A 81 12.30 25.84 17.54
CA ASN A 81 12.72 27.05 18.24
C ASN A 81 12.16 28.33 17.60
N PHE A 82 11.74 28.28 16.34
CA PHE A 82 11.05 29.39 15.67
C PHE A 82 9.57 29.50 16.06
N ILE A 83 8.94 28.37 16.41
CA ILE A 83 7.51 28.28 16.78
C ILE A 83 7.29 28.39 18.31
N ALA A 84 8.35 28.22 19.11
CA ALA A 84 8.34 28.34 20.57
C ALA A 84 8.72 29.75 21.03
#